data_AF-A0A1S2F805-F1
#
_entry.id   AF-A0A1S2F805-F1
#
_cell.length_a   1.000
_cell.length_b   1.000
_cell.length_c   1.000
_cell.angle_alpha   90.00
_cell.angle_beta   90.00
_cell.angle_gamma   90.00
#
_symmetry.space_group_name_H-M   'P 1'
#
loop_
_entity.id
_entity.type
_entity.pdbx_description
1 polymer ?
#
loop_
_entity_poly.entity_id
_entity_poly.type
_entity_poly.pdbx_seq_one_letter_code
_entity_poly.pdbx_strand_id
1 'polypeptide(L)'
;MLRLILLNGIDREYDLSMTEVNAFINWYEERANGVGTAMYGINKYNNNKGPFVNRKDYVFYDKIITFEVNSYDTGTSVPETPPYDPGAH
;
A
#
# COMPACT_ATOMS: atom_id res chain seq x y z
N MET A 1 -0.65 2.01 -2.28
CA MET A 1 0.09 0.73 -2.25
C MET A 1 1.18 0.78 -1.20
N LEU A 2 1.39 -0.33 -0.49
CA LEU A 2 2.50 -0.54 0.45
C LEU A 2 3.34 -1.73 -0.01
N ARG A 3 4.66 -1.55 -0.10
CA ARG A 3 5.61 -2.65 -0.37
C ARG A 3 6.53 -2.84 0.82
N LEU A 4 6.76 -4.08 1.22
CA LEU A 4 7.62 -4.47 2.34
C LEU A 4 8.74 -5.37 1.86
N ILE A 5 9.97 -5.04 2.25
CA ILE A 5 11.14 -5.91 2.08
C ILE A 5 11.55 -6.42 3.46
N LEU A 6 11.48 -7.75 3.63
CA LEU A 6 11.76 -8.40 4.91
C LEU A 6 13.19 -8.93 5.00
N LEU A 7 13.67 -9.17 6.22
CA LEU A 7 15.04 -9.64 6.50
C LEU A 7 15.45 -10.92 5.77
N ASN A 8 14.48 -11.78 5.43
CA ASN A 8 14.70 -13.02 4.69
C ASN A 8 14.65 -12.84 3.16
N GLY A 9 14.67 -11.61 2.67
CA GLY A 9 14.58 -11.29 1.24
C GLY A 9 13.18 -11.44 0.65
N ILE A 10 12.16 -11.71 1.47
CA ILE A 10 10.78 -11.74 0.98
C ILE A 10 10.31 -10.32 0.69
N ASP A 11 9.83 -10.14 -0.53
CA ASP A 11 9.11 -8.95 -0.99
C ASP A 11 7.60 -9.20 -0.92
N ARG A 12 6.86 -8.24 -0.37
CA ARG A 12 5.39 -8.27 -0.33
C ARG A 12 4.80 -6.94 -0.74
N GLU A 13 3.83 -6.99 -1.63
CA GLU A 13 3.05 -5.84 -2.05
C GLU A 13 1.60 -5.96 -1.59
N TYR A 14 1.06 -4.85 -1.12
CA TYR A 14 -0.30 -4.70 -0.66
C TYR A 14 -0.96 -3.51 -1.35
N ASP A 15 -2.09 -3.79 -2.00
CA ASP A 15 -2.98 -2.74 -2.48
C ASP A 15 -3.88 -2.29 -1.31
N LEU A 16 -3.54 -1.13 -0.75
CA LEU A 16 -4.14 -0.55 0.46
C LEU A 16 -4.57 0.88 0.16
N SER A 17 -5.64 1.30 0.83
CA SER A 17 -6.03 2.71 0.87
C SER A 17 -4.97 3.55 1.61
N MET A 18 -4.92 4.86 1.34
CA MET A 18 -3.96 5.73 2.03
C MET A 18 -4.19 5.80 3.55
N THR A 19 -5.46 5.65 3.98
CA THR A 19 -5.81 5.53 5.40
C THR A 19 -5.11 4.34 6.06
N GLU A 20 -5.10 3.19 5.40
CA GLU A 20 -4.47 1.98 5.94
C GLU A 20 -2.94 2.03 5.87
N VAL A 21 -2.40 2.65 4.83
CA VAL A 21 -0.96 2.92 4.74
C VAL A 21 -0.53 3.81 5.91
N ASN A 22 -1.25 4.89 6.19
CA ASN A 22 -0.95 5.77 7.31
C ASN A 22 -1.10 5.05 8.67
N ALA A 23 -2.10 4.17 8.81
CA ALA A 23 -2.24 3.34 10.01
C ALA A 23 -1.04 2.39 10.21
N PHE A 24 -0.51 1.80 9.12
CA PHE A 24 0.70 1.00 9.16
C PHE A 24 1.93 1.83 9.57
N ILE A 25 2.11 3.02 8.98
CA ILE A 25 3.23 3.92 9.31
C ILE A 25 3.18 4.31 10.79
N ASN A 26 2.01 4.72 11.29
CA ASN A 26 1.84 5.08 12.69
C ASN A 26 2.19 3.93 13.62
N TRP A 27 1.72 2.71 13.33
CA TRP A 27 2.11 1.53 14.10
C TRP A 27 3.63 1.29 14.08
N TYR A 28 4.26 1.45 12.91
CA TYR A 28 5.71 1.25 12.78
C TYR A 28 6.51 2.24 13.63
N GLU A 29 6.14 3.53 13.59
CA GLU A 29 6.77 4.60 14.37
C GLU A 29 6.50 4.46 15.88
N GLU A 30 5.27 4.13 16.29
CA GLU A 30 4.97 3.85 17.69
C GLU A 30 5.82 2.68 18.21
N ARG A 31 5.95 1.62 17.40
CA ARG A 31 6.76 0.47 17.76
C ARG A 31 8.25 0.76 17.80
N ALA A 32 8.76 1.60 16.90
CA ALA A 32 10.12 2.11 16.94
C ALA A 32 10.41 2.93 18.21
N ASN A 33 9.40 3.63 18.72
CA ASN A 33 9.46 4.37 19.99
C ASN A 33 9.22 3.48 21.23
N GLY A 34 9.15 2.15 21.06
CA GLY A 34 9.00 1.18 22.14
C GLY A 34 7.56 0.98 22.64
N VAL A 35 6.56 1.53 21.93
CA VAL A 35 5.14 1.46 22.28
C VAL A 35 4.41 0.48 21.36
N GLY A 36 3.29 -0.08 21.79
CA GLY A 36 2.44 -0.90 20.92
C GLY A 36 2.98 -2.30 20.61
N THR A 37 2.27 -3.00 19.72
CA THR A 37 2.44 -4.43 19.45
C THR A 37 3.66 -4.72 18.57
N ALA A 38 4.31 -5.88 18.80
CA ALA A 38 5.43 -6.32 17.97
C ALA A 38 5.04 -6.72 16.54
N MET A 39 3.75 -6.89 16.26
CA MET A 39 3.21 -7.26 14.96
C MET A 39 2.03 -6.40 14.54
N TYR A 40 1.82 -6.27 13.23
CA TYR A 40 0.70 -5.60 12.59
C TYR A 40 0.01 -6.52 11.59
N GLY A 41 -1.33 -6.50 11.59
CA GLY A 41 -2.13 -7.30 10.67
C GLY A 41 -2.59 -6.47 9.48
N ILE A 42 -2.12 -6.81 8.28
CA ILE A 42 -2.48 -6.17 7.02
C ILE A 42 -3.60 -6.97 6.36
N ASN A 43 -4.70 -6.33 6.01
CA ASN A 43 -5.81 -6.98 5.30
C ASN A 43 -5.42 -7.24 3.83
N LYS A 44 -5.68 -8.45 3.34
CA LYS A 44 -5.37 -8.84 1.95
C LYS A 44 -6.50 -8.58 0.96
N TYR A 45 -7.68 -8.18 1.43
CA TYR A 45 -8.86 -7.90 0.60
C TYR A 45 -9.07 -8.96 -0.50
N ASN A 46 -8.98 -8.53 -1.76
CA ASN A 46 -9.28 -9.29 -2.95
C ASN A 46 -8.16 -10.28 -3.32
N ASN A 47 -6.98 -10.20 -2.67
CA ASN A 47 -5.89 -11.17 -2.85
C ASN A 47 -6.07 -12.40 -1.94
N ASN A 48 -7.32 -12.81 -1.72
CA ASN A 48 -7.70 -14.00 -0.97
C ASN A 48 -7.81 -15.19 -1.92
N LYS A 49 -6.81 -16.08 -1.86
CA LYS A 49 -6.94 -17.43 -2.41
C LYS A 49 -7.64 -18.34 -1.39
N GLY A 50 -8.80 -18.90 -1.73
CA GLY A 50 -9.55 -19.87 -0.92
C GLY A 50 -10.85 -19.32 -0.30
N PRO A 51 -11.66 -20.16 0.37
CA PRO A 51 -12.97 -19.79 0.93
C PRO A 51 -12.85 -19.02 2.25
N PHE A 52 -11.96 -18.04 2.32
CA PHE A 52 -11.70 -17.27 3.54
C PHE A 52 -12.51 -15.97 3.55
N VAL A 53 -13.28 -15.77 4.62
CA VAL A 53 -14.10 -14.56 4.83
C VAL A 53 -13.22 -13.34 5.14
N ASN A 54 -12.07 -13.56 5.81
CA ASN A 54 -11.07 -12.53 6.09
C ASN A 54 -9.70 -13.20 6.16
N ARG A 55 -8.68 -12.55 5.59
CA ARG A 55 -7.29 -12.99 5.67
C ARG A 55 -6.41 -11.79 5.95
N LYS A 56 -5.63 -11.90 7.02
CA LYS A 56 -4.60 -10.93 7.36
C LYS A 56 -3.24 -11.57 7.18
N ASP A 57 -2.31 -10.81 6.60
CA ASP A 57 -0.89 -11.09 6.74
C ASP A 57 -0.37 -10.34 7.95
N TYR A 58 0.22 -11.07 8.90
CA TYR A 58 0.89 -10.46 10.04
C TYR A 58 2.36 -10.25 9.72
N VAL A 59 2.84 -9.03 9.98
CA VAL A 59 4.23 -8.63 9.81
C VAL A 59 4.82 -8.25 11.16
N PHE A 60 6.07 -8.60 11.39
CA PHE A 60 6.78 -8.28 12.62
C PHE A 60 7.66 -7.06 12.41
N TYR A 61 7.62 -6.12 13.36
CA TYR A 61 8.37 -4.86 13.30
C TYR A 61 9.86 -5.08 13.03
N ASP A 62 10.48 -5.98 13.79
CA ASP A 62 11.92 -6.26 13.73
C ASP A 62 12.34 -7.08 12.50
N LYS A 63 11.40 -7.44 11.63
CA LYS A 63 11.66 -8.20 10.40
C LYS A 63 11.57 -7.35 9.13
N ILE A 64 11.17 -6.09 9.24
CA ILE A 64 11.08 -5.17 8.10
C ILE A 64 12.46 -4.51 7.92
N ILE A 65 13.08 -4.71 6.75
CA ILE A 65 14.30 -3.98 6.36
C ILE A 65 13.92 -2.57 5.91
N THR A 66 12.96 -2.49 4.98
CA THR A 66 12.50 -1.23 4.39
C THR A 66 11.08 -1.40 3.89
N PHE A 67 10.37 -0.29 3.73
CA PHE A 67 9.08 -0.24 3.09
C PHE A 67 8.97 0.96 2.14
N GLU A 68 8.18 0.78 1.08
CA GLU A 68 7.89 1.82 0.09
C GLU A 68 6.40 2.14 0.14
N VAL A 69 6.08 3.44 0.06
CA VAL A 69 4.71 3.95 -0.01
C VAL A 69 4.52 4.58 -1.37
N ASN A 70 3.60 4.02 -2.15
CA ASN A 70 3.26 4.55 -3.48
C ASN A 70 1.79 4.99 -3.49
N SER A 71 1.57 6.27 -3.82
CA SER A 71 0.25 6.84 -4.07
C SER A 71 0.00 6.90 -5.57
N TYR A 72 -1.18 6.44 -6.01
CA TYR A 72 -1.63 6.69 -7.37
C TYR A 72 -2.35 8.03 -7.40
N ASP A 73 -1.90 8.93 -8.26
CA ASP A 73 -2.75 10.04 -8.68
C ASP A 73 -3.79 9.45 -9.63
N THR A 74 -5.08 9.49 -9.25
CA THR A 74 -6.17 9.20 -10.18
C THR A 74 -6.34 10.40 -11.10
N GLY A 75 -5.25 10.82 -11.75
CA GLY A 75 -5.30 11.85 -12.76
C GLY A 75 -6.41 11.46 -13.70
N THR A 76 -7.46 12.27 -13.72
CA THR A 76 -8.37 12.31 -14.85
C THR A 76 -7.48 12.62 -16.04
N SER A 77 -6.98 11.58 -16.70
CA SER A 77 -6.49 11.66 -18.06
C SER A 77 -7.71 12.01 -18.88
N VAL A 78 -8.12 13.27 -18.83
CA VAL A 78 -8.94 13.86 -19.88
C VAL A 78 -8.08 13.65 -21.11
N PRO A 79 -8.51 12.86 -22.11
CA PRO A 79 -7.83 12.89 -23.39
C PRO A 79 -7.91 14.35 -23.81
N GLU A 80 -6.76 15.03 -23.95
CA GLU A 80 -6.75 16.34 -24.58
C GLU A 80 -7.31 16.14 -26.00
N THR A 81 -8.59 16.44 -26.19
CA THR A 81 -9.10 16.64 -27.54
C THR A 81 -8.34 17.85 -28.07
N PRO A 82 -7.62 17.73 -29.19
CA PRO A 82 -6.95 18.87 -29.80
C PRO A 82 -7.94 20.02 -29.96
N PRO A 83 -7.51 21.29 -29.81
CA PRO A 83 -8.39 22.43 -30.07
C PRO A 83 -9.05 22.26 -31.43
N TYR A 84 -10.38 22.38 -31.48
CA TYR A 84 -11.11 22.47 -32.74
C TYR A 84 -10.55 23.68 -33.50
N ASP A 85 -9.85 23.43 -34.61
CA ASP A 85 -9.41 24.45 -35.55
C ASP A 85 -10.52 24.66 -36.61
N PRO A 86 -11.29 25.77 -36.55
CA PRO A 86 -12.31 26.06 -37.55
C PRO A 86 -11.71 26.53 -38.89
N GLY A 87 -10.38 26.63 -39.00
CA GLY A 87 -9.67 27.29 -40.10
C GLY A 87 -9.09 26.37 -41.18
N ALA A 88 -9.22 25.05 -41.08
CA ALA A 88 -8.71 24.14 -42.12
C ALA A 88 -9.70 24.04 -43.31
N HIS A 89 -9.51 24.91 -44.29
CA HIS A 89 -10.01 24.79 -45.67
C HIS A 89 -8.86 24.45 -46.61
#